data_AF-A0A3S3GBF0-F1
#
_entry.id   AF-A0A3S3GBF0-F1
#
_cell.length_a   1.000
_cell.length_b   1.000
_cell.length_c   1.000
_cell.angle_alpha   90.00
_cell.angle_beta   90.00
_cell.angle_gamma   90.00
#
_symmetry.space_group_name_H-M   'P 1'
#
loop_
_entity.id
_entity.type
_entity.pdbx_description
1 polymer ?
#
loop_
_entity_poly.entity_id
_entity_poly.type
_entity_poly.pdbx_seq_one_letter_code
_entity_poly.pdbx_strand_id
1 'polypeptide(L)'
;MFRPLPEDEEERRRRLPTIIQALDMWSSWHSDWSPLGCTGDYALDMRLADAFRNLLYRPELRDRLDWIERQLREPRHRAVDDRYQAELIKWWLELFASETLPTINQRLEARELQCASS
;
A
#
# COMPACT_ATOMS: atom_id res chain seq x y z
N MET A 1 25.09 14.73 -16.48
CA MET A 1 24.02 14.19 -15.62
C MET A 1 22.85 13.86 -16.54
N PHE A 2 22.62 12.57 -16.84
CA PHE A 2 21.47 12.16 -17.65
C PHE A 2 20.24 12.12 -16.74
N ARG A 3 19.24 12.96 -17.02
CA ARG A 3 17.93 12.89 -16.37
C ARG A 3 17.10 11.88 -17.18
N PRO A 4 16.57 10.80 -16.60
CA PRO A 4 15.77 9.83 -17.33
C PRO A 4 14.54 10.50 -17.94
N LEU A 5 14.05 9.99 -19.06
CA LEU A 5 12.87 10.53 -19.73
C LEU A 5 11.63 10.23 -18.86
N PRO A 6 10.61 11.11 -18.86
CA PRO A 6 9.42 10.92 -18.03
C PRO A 6 8.68 9.59 -18.29
N GLU A 7 8.76 9.06 -19.51
CA GLU A 7 8.21 7.73 -19.86
C GLU A 7 8.93 6.60 -19.10
N ASP A 8 10.24 6.72 -18.86
CA ASP A 8 11.03 5.74 -18.10
C ASP A 8 10.66 5.73 -16.62
N GLU A 9 10.31 6.89 -16.05
CA GLU A 9 9.88 6.99 -14.64
C GLU A 9 8.48 6.40 -14.45
N GLU A 10 7.58 6.64 -15.38
CA GLU A 10 6.22 6.10 -15.32
C GLU A 10 6.23 4.57 -15.51
N GLU A 11 7.06 4.06 -16.43
CA GLU A 11 7.25 2.63 -16.63
C GLU A 11 7.92 1.96 -15.43
N ARG A 12 8.89 2.63 -14.78
CA ARG A 12 9.47 2.16 -13.51
C ARG A 12 8.43 2.10 -12.39
N ARG A 13 7.54 3.08 -12.29
CA ARG A 13 6.42 3.07 -11.32
C ARG A 13 5.45 1.93 -11.58
N ARG A 14 5.16 1.61 -12.85
CA ARG A 14 4.30 0.47 -13.23
C ARG A 14 4.92 -0.89 -12.90
N ARG A 15 6.25 -0.98 -12.78
CA ARG A 15 6.96 -2.22 -12.41
C ARG A 15 7.05 -2.45 -10.91
N LEU A 16 6.76 -1.43 -10.08
CA LEU A 16 6.77 -1.58 -8.64
C LEU A 16 5.50 -2.31 -8.19
N PRO A 17 5.61 -3.29 -7.27
CA PRO A 17 4.44 -4.00 -6.77
C PRO A 17 3.52 -3.06 -6.00
N THR A 18 2.24 -3.40 -5.89
CA THR A 18 1.34 -2.78 -4.90
C THR A 18 1.65 -3.27 -3.49
N ILE A 19 1.09 -2.64 -2.44
CA ILE A 19 1.32 -3.11 -1.06
C ILE A 19 0.85 -4.56 -0.86
N ILE A 20 -0.26 -4.93 -1.51
CA ILE A 20 -0.83 -6.28 -1.43
C ILE A 20 0.10 -7.29 -2.08
N GLN A 21 0.55 -6.99 -3.31
CA GLN A 21 1.48 -7.86 -4.03
C GLN A 21 2.79 -8.02 -3.25
N ALA A 22 3.32 -6.92 -2.71
CA ALA A 22 4.52 -6.95 -1.88
C ALA A 22 4.35 -7.84 -0.63
N LEU A 23 3.21 -7.71 0.07
CA LEU A 23 2.91 -8.51 1.26
C LEU A 23 2.68 -10.00 0.95
N ASP A 24 2.23 -10.33 -0.26
CA ASP A 24 2.02 -11.71 -0.70
C ASP A 24 3.33 -12.35 -1.22
N MET A 25 4.19 -11.55 -1.85
CA MET A 25 5.44 -12.02 -2.44
C MET A 25 6.52 -12.34 -1.40
N TRP A 26 6.56 -11.62 -0.28
CA TRP A 26 7.66 -11.71 0.68
C TRP A 26 7.19 -12.14 2.06
N SER A 27 7.88 -13.12 2.66
CA SER A 27 7.71 -13.50 4.07
C SER A 27 8.59 -12.71 5.03
N SER A 28 9.59 -12.00 4.51
CA SER A 28 10.54 -11.16 5.25
C SER A 28 11.15 -10.08 4.35
N TRP A 29 11.53 -8.94 4.93
CA TRP A 29 12.11 -7.82 4.20
C TRP A 29 13.22 -7.12 4.99
N HIS A 30 14.43 -7.10 4.43
CA HIS A 30 15.64 -6.60 5.10
C HIS A 30 16.26 -5.37 4.43
N SER A 31 15.69 -4.87 3.34
CA SER A 31 16.18 -3.65 2.69
C SER A 31 15.81 -2.41 3.51
N ASP A 32 16.66 -1.38 3.48
CA ASP A 32 16.42 -0.09 4.14
C ASP A 32 15.40 0.79 3.40
N TRP A 33 14.94 0.35 2.22
CA TRP A 33 13.97 1.06 1.41
C TRP A 33 12.68 0.25 1.29
N SER A 34 11.57 0.96 1.08
CA SER A 34 10.27 0.32 0.83
C SER A 34 10.33 -0.56 -0.44
N PRO A 35 9.69 -1.74 -0.45
CA PRO A 35 9.54 -2.53 -1.68
C PRO A 35 8.75 -1.80 -2.77
N LEU A 36 8.03 -0.74 -2.40
CA LEU A 36 7.26 0.11 -3.30
C LEU A 36 8.10 1.24 -3.92
N GLY A 37 9.42 1.23 -3.72
CA GLY A 37 10.35 2.18 -4.31
C GLY A 37 11.02 3.12 -3.30
N CYS A 38 12.04 3.83 -3.79
CA CYS A 38 12.79 4.85 -3.05
C CYS A 38 12.22 6.24 -3.36
N THR A 39 11.98 7.03 -2.32
CA THR A 39 11.48 8.40 -2.41
C THR A 39 12.60 9.43 -2.58
N GLY A 40 13.85 9.01 -2.43
CA GLY A 40 15.03 9.87 -2.45
C GLY A 40 15.31 10.57 -1.11
N ASP A 41 14.48 10.32 -0.10
CA ASP A 41 14.67 10.77 1.28
C ASP A 41 14.93 9.54 2.16
N TYR A 42 16.18 9.39 2.60
CA TYR A 42 16.62 8.24 3.39
C TYR A 42 15.82 8.06 4.68
N ALA A 43 15.47 9.16 5.38
CA ALA A 43 14.73 9.08 6.63
C ALA A 43 13.29 8.62 6.40
N LEU A 44 12.68 9.06 5.30
CA LEU A 44 11.35 8.60 4.88
C LEU A 44 11.39 7.14 4.44
N ASP A 45 12.35 6.77 3.61
CA ASP A 45 12.49 5.41 3.06
C ASP A 45 12.70 4.37 4.16
N MET A 46 13.53 4.68 5.17
CA MET A 46 13.69 3.81 6.35
C MET A 46 12.39 3.62 7.11
N ARG A 47 11.64 4.71 7.36
CA ARG A 47 10.36 4.62 8.08
C ARG A 47 9.33 3.80 7.30
N LEU A 48 9.28 3.95 5.98
CA LEU A 48 8.42 3.14 5.13
C LEU A 48 8.85 1.67 5.13
N ALA A 49 10.15 1.38 5.12
CA ALA A 49 10.65 0.01 5.26
C ALA A 49 10.28 -0.61 6.61
N ASP A 50 10.41 0.13 7.72
CA ASP A 50 9.98 -0.31 9.05
C ASP A 50 8.47 -0.52 9.16
N ALA A 51 7.69 0.36 8.53
CA ALA A 51 6.25 0.20 8.44
C ALA A 51 5.87 -1.07 7.65
N PHE A 52 6.54 -1.32 6.52
CA PHE A 52 6.32 -2.52 5.72
C PHE A 52 6.64 -3.80 6.50
N ARG A 53 7.78 -3.84 7.22
CA ARG A 53 8.14 -4.97 8.09
C ARG A 53 7.07 -5.18 9.17
N ASN A 54 6.54 -4.11 9.75
CA ASN A 54 5.43 -4.21 10.69
C ASN A 54 4.20 -4.87 10.05
N LEU A 55 3.82 -4.49 8.84
CA LEU A 55 2.69 -5.10 8.15
C LEU A 55 2.92 -6.58 7.80
N LEU A 56 4.16 -6.95 7.45
CA LEU A 56 4.54 -8.35 7.20
C LEU A 56 4.28 -9.27 8.41
N TYR A 57 4.60 -8.81 9.61
CA TYR A 57 4.39 -9.59 10.84
C TYR A 57 2.93 -9.64 11.31
N ARG A 58 2.00 -8.98 10.60
CA ARG A 58 0.56 -9.00 10.90
C ARG A 58 -0.14 -9.82 9.82
N PRO A 59 -0.54 -11.07 10.08
CA PRO A 59 -1.12 -11.93 9.05
C PRO A 59 -2.54 -11.51 8.66
N GLU A 60 -3.31 -10.95 9.61
CA GLU A 60 -4.70 -10.57 9.38
C GLU A 60 -4.81 -9.18 8.76
N LEU A 61 -5.67 -9.04 7.75
CA LEU A 61 -5.93 -7.76 7.08
C LEU A 61 -6.46 -6.71 8.06
N ARG A 62 -7.38 -7.10 8.94
CA ARG A 62 -7.94 -6.22 9.96
C ARG A 62 -6.86 -5.65 10.88
N ASP A 63 -5.95 -6.49 11.35
CA ASP A 63 -4.82 -6.07 12.18
C ASP A 63 -3.88 -5.11 11.46
N ARG A 64 -3.67 -5.31 10.15
CA ARG A 64 -2.89 -4.39 9.30
C ARG A 64 -3.57 -3.02 9.21
N LEU A 65 -4.88 -2.98 8.92
CA LEU A 65 -5.65 -1.75 8.84
C LEU A 65 -5.67 -1.00 10.17
N ASP A 66 -5.98 -1.70 11.28
CA ASP A 66 -6.01 -1.14 12.64
C ASP A 66 -4.63 -0.62 13.08
N TRP A 67 -3.55 -1.25 12.61
CA TRP A 67 -2.21 -0.75 12.86
C TRP A 67 -1.93 0.55 12.09
N ILE A 68 -2.27 0.61 10.79
CA ILE A 68 -2.08 1.83 9.99
C ILE A 68 -2.90 2.99 10.58
N GLU A 69 -4.15 2.75 10.97
CA GLU A 69 -4.99 3.78 11.60
C GLU A 69 -4.37 4.35 12.88
N ARG A 70 -3.74 3.51 13.71
CA ARG A 70 -3.03 3.98 14.91
C ARG A 70 -1.84 4.86 14.55
N GLN A 71 -1.07 4.48 13.52
CA GLN A 71 0.06 5.29 13.04
C GLN A 71 -0.41 6.64 12.49
N LEU A 72 -1.55 6.70 11.81
CA LEU A 72 -2.12 7.94 11.27
C LEU A 72 -2.63 8.90 12.37
N ARG A 73 -2.91 8.40 13.58
CA ARG A 73 -3.33 9.20 14.73
C ARG A 73 -2.15 9.77 15.52
N GLU A 74 -0.92 9.35 15.24
CA GLU A 74 0.26 9.89 15.94
C GLU A 74 0.46 11.38 15.62
N PRO A 75 0.87 12.20 16.62
CA PRO A 75 1.07 13.62 16.41
C PRO A 75 2.15 13.89 15.36
N ARG A 76 1.88 14.86 14.46
CA ARG A 76 2.84 15.30 13.45
C ARG A 76 3.86 16.22 14.08
N HIS A 77 5.14 15.89 13.96
CA HIS A 77 6.25 16.65 14.53
C HIS A 77 7.16 17.27 13.46
N ARG A 78 7.14 16.76 12.22
CA ARG A 78 8.04 17.16 11.12
C ARG A 78 7.30 17.12 9.77
N ALA A 79 7.76 17.90 8.78
CA ALA A 79 7.20 17.87 7.42
C ALA A 79 7.35 16.51 6.71
N VAL A 80 8.38 15.73 7.07
CA VAL A 80 8.54 14.33 6.61
C VAL A 80 7.35 13.46 7.03
N ASP A 81 6.64 13.82 8.10
CA ASP A 81 5.46 13.09 8.58
C ASP A 81 4.30 13.20 7.61
N ASP A 82 4.15 14.29 6.85
CA ASP A 82 3.05 14.43 5.89
C ASP A 82 3.20 13.45 4.72
N ARG A 83 4.43 13.27 4.20
CA ARG A 83 4.70 12.30 3.12
C ARG A 83 4.56 10.86 3.60
N TYR A 84 5.05 10.58 4.80
CA TYR A 84 4.89 9.27 5.43
C TYR A 84 3.40 8.93 5.63
N GLN A 85 2.60 9.87 6.15
CA GLN A 85 1.16 9.67 6.32
C GLN A 85 0.44 9.50 4.99
N ALA A 86 0.82 10.23 3.94
CA ALA A 86 0.22 10.07 2.62
C ALA A 86 0.45 8.65 2.06
N GLU A 87 1.66 8.10 2.20
CA GLU A 87 1.95 6.72 1.81
C GLU A 87 1.15 5.72 2.66
N LEU A 88 1.07 5.91 3.98
CA LEU A 88 0.25 5.05 4.84
C LEU A 88 -1.24 5.08 4.46
N ILE A 89 -1.79 6.25 4.13
CA ILE A 89 -3.18 6.39 3.66
C ILE A 89 -3.37 5.62 2.35
N LYS A 90 -2.41 5.75 1.41
CA LYS A 90 -2.45 5.00 0.14
C LYS A 90 -2.46 3.49 0.40
N TRP A 91 -1.60 2.99 1.30
CA TRP A 91 -1.54 1.57 1.62
C TRP A 91 -2.83 1.09 2.30
N TRP A 92 -3.40 1.90 3.19
CA TRP A 92 -4.69 1.61 3.82
C TRP A 92 -5.79 1.47 2.77
N LEU A 93 -5.86 2.38 1.79
CA LEU A 93 -6.86 2.34 0.72
C LEU A 93 -6.68 1.11 -0.18
N GLU A 94 -5.44 0.77 -0.55
CA GLU A 94 -5.17 -0.44 -1.33
C GLU A 94 -5.60 -1.70 -0.57
N LEU A 95 -5.19 -1.83 0.69
CA LEU A 95 -5.55 -2.96 1.56
C LEU A 95 -7.07 -3.08 1.75
N PHE A 96 -7.75 -1.97 2.05
CA PHE A 96 -9.20 -1.95 2.21
C PHE A 96 -9.95 -2.32 0.92
N ALA A 97 -9.47 -1.82 -0.23
CA ALA A 97 -10.04 -2.15 -1.53
C ALA A 97 -9.93 -3.65 -1.85
N SER A 98 -8.86 -4.31 -1.42
CA SER A 98 -8.66 -5.75 -1.67
C SER A 98 -9.74 -6.65 -1.08
N GLU A 99 -10.32 -6.26 0.07
CA GLU A 99 -11.42 -6.99 0.72
C GLU A 99 -12.80 -6.57 0.20
N THR A 100 -12.95 -5.28 -0.11
CA THR A 100 -14.26 -4.71 -0.43
C THR A 100 -14.67 -4.97 -1.88
N LEU A 101 -13.73 -4.98 -2.82
CA LEU A 101 -14.01 -5.16 -4.27
C LEU A 101 -14.60 -6.53 -4.61
N PRO A 102 -14.10 -7.67 -4.09
CA PRO A 102 -14.71 -8.98 -4.33
C PRO A 102 -16.17 -9.04 -3.85
N THR A 103 -16.45 -8.45 -2.68
CA THR A 103 -17.78 -8.42 -2.08
C THR A 103 -18.77 -7.60 -2.90
N ILE A 104 -18.34 -6.48 -3.48
CA ILE A 104 -19.17 -5.65 -4.35
C ILE A 104 -19.48 -6.37 -5.67
N ASN A 105 -18.47 -6.99 -6.28
CA ASN A 105 -18.64 -7.72 -7.54
C ASN A 105 -19.62 -8.89 -7.38
N GLN A 106 -19.50 -9.69 -6.32
CA GLN A 106 -20.44 -10.77 -6.01
C GLN A 106 -21.89 -10.27 -5.88
N ARG A 107 -22.10 -9.11 -5.26
CA ARG A 107 -23.43 -8.51 -5.11
C ARG A 107 -24.00 -7.99 -6.43
N LEU A 108 -23.15 -7.50 -7.33
CA LEU A 108 -23.55 -7.04 -8.66
C LEU A 108 -23.93 -8.23 -9.55
N GLU A 109 -23.10 -9.27 -9.60
CA GLU A 109 -23.37 -10.51 -10.35
C GLU A 109 -24.67 -11.18 -9.87
N ALA A 110 -24.89 -11.25 -8.56
CA ALA A 110 -26.12 -11.80 -7.98
C ALA A 110 -27.38 -11.00 -8.41
N ARG A 111 -27.27 -9.69 -8.60
CA ARG A 111 -28.37 -8.84 -9.09
C ARG A 111 -28.64 -9.04 -10.58
N GLU A 112 -27.59 -9.13 -11.39
CA GLU A 112 -27.73 -9.39 -12.83
C GLU A 112 -28.40 -10.74 -13.10
N LEU A 113 -28.04 -11.78 -12.34
CA LEU A 113 -28.69 -13.09 -12.39
C LEU A 113 -30.17 -13.03 -12.01
N GLN A 114 -30.54 -12.23 -11.01
CA GLN A 114 -31.95 -12.05 -10.62
C GLN A 114 -32.77 -11.34 -11.71
N CYS A 115 -32.23 -10.28 -12.32
CA CYS A 115 -32.90 -9.54 -13.39
C CYS A 115 -33.02 -10.36 -14.70
N ALA A 116 -32.06 -11.24 -15.00
CA ALA A 116 -32.11 -12.10 -16.18
C ALA A 116 -33.05 -13.31 -16.05
N SER A 117 -33.52 -13.60 -14.82
CA SER A 117 -34.43 -14.72 -14.51
C SER A 117 -35.91 -14.34 -14.39
N SER A 118 -36.23 -13.05 -14.59
CA SER A 118 -37.60 -12.50 -14.63
C SER A 118 -38.01 -12.18 -16.08
#